data_AF-A0A7S2N6K1-F1
#
_entry.id   AF-A0A7S2N6K1-F1
#
_cell.length_a   1.000
_cell.length_b   1.000
_cell.length_c   1.000
_cell.angle_alpha   90.00
_cell.angle_beta   90.00
_cell.angle_gamma   90.00
#
_symmetry.space_group_name_H-M   'P 1'
#
loop_
_entity.id
_entity.type
_entity.pdbx_description
1 polymer ?
#
loop_
_entity_poly.entity_id
_entity_poly.type
_entity_poly.pdbx_seq_one_letter_code
_entity_poly.pdbx_strand_id
1 'polypeptide(L)'
;APAVACFALAAAGAAASRRRAGRKARTAAKATAVSAEVDTDCVNAIRFLAVDAVNKANSGHPGAPMGQAPIGYVLFAEEMNFNPEDPDWVNRDRFVLSSGHGCMLQYSLLHLAGYSSVSIEDIKQFRQWGSKTPGHPENFE
;
A
#
# COMPACT_ATOMS: atom_id res chain seq x y z
N ALA A 1 -21.32 -61.19 -50.55
CA ALA A 1 -22.17 -59.98 -50.46
C ALA A 1 -22.75 -59.92 -49.05
N PRO A 2 -22.82 -58.74 -48.41
CA PRO A 2 -21.90 -58.40 -47.32
C PRO A 2 -22.57 -57.99 -45.99
N ALA A 3 -21.72 -57.79 -44.96
CA ALA A 3 -21.86 -56.93 -43.78
C ALA A 3 -23.00 -57.27 -42.79
N VAL A 4 -22.86 -57.15 -41.46
CA VAL A 4 -22.47 -55.95 -40.72
C VAL A 4 -21.91 -56.36 -39.35
N ALA A 5 -20.80 -55.74 -38.97
CA ALA A 5 -20.17 -55.83 -37.66
C ALA A 5 -21.06 -55.19 -36.58
N CYS A 6 -21.30 -55.90 -35.49
CA CYS A 6 -21.94 -55.33 -34.30
C CYS A 6 -20.85 -54.74 -33.38
N PHE A 7 -20.56 -53.46 -33.56
CA PHE A 7 -19.79 -52.65 -32.62
C PHE A 7 -20.77 -51.76 -31.87
N ALA A 8 -20.93 -51.98 -30.56
CA ALA A 8 -21.64 -51.06 -29.69
C ALA A 8 -20.90 -50.95 -28.35
N LEU A 9 -19.94 -50.02 -28.36
CA LEU A 9 -19.60 -49.04 -27.33
C LEU A 9 -19.83 -49.41 -25.85
N ALA A 10 -18.73 -49.63 -25.13
CA ALA A 10 -18.68 -49.46 -23.69
C ALA A 10 -18.76 -47.95 -23.35
N ALA A 11 -19.78 -47.55 -22.59
CA ALA A 11 -19.87 -46.21 -22.02
C ALA A 11 -18.99 -46.14 -20.75
N ALA A 12 -17.73 -45.76 -20.92
CA ALA A 12 -16.90 -45.31 -19.80
C ALA A 12 -17.30 -43.87 -19.43
N GLY A 13 -17.94 -43.71 -18.27
CA GLY A 13 -18.30 -42.40 -17.74
C GLY A 13 -17.08 -41.52 -17.50
N ALA A 14 -16.98 -40.40 -18.21
CA ALA A 14 -16.02 -39.35 -17.94
C ALA A 14 -16.44 -38.53 -16.71
N ALA A 15 -16.16 -39.05 -15.52
CA ALA A 15 -16.28 -38.33 -14.25
C ALA A 15 -14.93 -37.76 -13.80
N ALA A 16 -14.29 -36.92 -14.62
CA ALA A 16 -13.12 -36.18 -14.20
C ALA A 16 -13.07 -34.83 -14.91
N SER A 17 -13.33 -33.74 -14.16
CA SER A 17 -12.68 -32.41 -14.31
C SER A 17 -13.39 -31.26 -13.55
N ARG A 18 -14.64 -31.42 -13.06
CA ARG A 18 -15.36 -30.28 -12.41
C ARG A 18 -14.79 -29.78 -11.07
N ARG A 19 -13.87 -30.50 -10.40
CA ARG A 19 -13.32 -30.11 -9.08
C ARG A 19 -12.13 -29.12 -9.15
N ARG A 20 -11.41 -29.02 -10.27
CA ARG A 20 -10.16 -28.23 -10.33
C ARG A 20 -10.40 -26.72 -10.57
N ALA A 21 -11.47 -26.37 -11.27
CA ALA A 21 -11.85 -24.97 -11.55
C ALA A 21 -12.31 -24.22 -10.29
N GLY A 22 -13.14 -24.83 -9.44
CA GLY A 22 -13.63 -24.22 -8.20
C GLY A 22 -12.54 -23.95 -7.15
N ARG A 23 -11.48 -24.76 -7.12
CA ARG A 23 -10.33 -24.55 -6.22
C ARG A 23 -9.50 -23.34 -6.65
N LYS A 24 -9.23 -23.16 -7.95
CA LYS A 24 -8.50 -22.00 -8.49
C LYS A 24 -9.25 -20.68 -8.26
N ALA A 25 -10.56 -20.65 -8.50
CA ALA A 25 -11.40 -19.48 -8.26
C ALA A 25 -11.44 -19.09 -6.77
N ARG A 26 -11.52 -20.07 -5.87
CA ARG A 26 -11.49 -19.84 -4.41
C ARG A 26 -10.13 -19.34 -3.91
N THR A 27 -9.02 -19.83 -4.47
CA THR A 27 -7.68 -19.29 -4.15
C THR A 27 -7.46 -17.88 -4.69
N ALA A 28 -7.97 -17.56 -5.89
CA ALA A 28 -7.88 -16.21 -6.44
C ALA A 28 -8.72 -15.21 -5.61
N ALA A 29 -9.97 -15.54 -5.29
CA ALA A 29 -10.81 -14.71 -4.43
C ALA A 29 -10.22 -14.51 -3.03
N LYS A 30 -9.58 -15.55 -2.46
CA LYS A 30 -8.86 -15.42 -1.18
C LYS A 30 -7.62 -14.53 -1.30
N ALA A 31 -6.86 -14.61 -2.39
CA ALA A 31 -5.70 -13.75 -2.62
C ALA A 31 -6.11 -12.27 -2.78
N THR A 32 -7.22 -12.00 -3.47
CA THR A 32 -7.77 -10.64 -3.62
C THR A 32 -8.37 -10.09 -2.32
N ALA A 33 -8.93 -10.95 -1.47
CA ALA A 33 -9.36 -10.54 -0.12
C ALA A 33 -8.15 -10.16 0.75
N VAL A 34 -7.09 -10.99 0.74
CA VAL A 34 -5.84 -10.70 1.45
C VAL A 34 -5.20 -9.40 0.98
N SER A 35 -5.24 -9.07 -0.32
CA SER A 35 -4.72 -7.79 -0.78
C SER A 35 -5.54 -6.60 -0.26
N ALA A 36 -6.88 -6.68 -0.28
CA ALA A 36 -7.73 -5.60 0.24
C ALA A 36 -7.58 -5.39 1.77
N GLU A 37 -7.32 -6.46 2.50
CA GLU A 37 -7.00 -6.43 3.93
C GLU A 37 -5.64 -5.76 4.17
N VAL A 38 -4.62 -6.11 3.38
CA VAL A 38 -3.29 -5.49 3.43
C VAL A 38 -3.35 -4.00 3.07
N ASP A 39 -4.10 -3.61 2.04
CA ASP A 39 -4.26 -2.20 1.64
C ASP A 39 -4.88 -1.39 2.80
N THR A 40 -5.88 -1.97 3.47
CA THR A 40 -6.53 -1.36 4.64
C THR A 40 -5.55 -1.20 5.80
N ASP A 41 -4.70 -2.20 6.03
CA ASP A 41 -3.65 -2.14 7.05
C ASP A 41 -2.58 -1.09 6.73
N CYS A 42 -2.18 -0.95 5.46
CA CYS A 42 -1.27 0.11 5.00
C CYS A 42 -1.86 1.51 5.23
N VAL A 43 -3.13 1.72 4.86
CA VAL A 43 -3.83 2.97 5.13
C VAL A 43 -3.91 3.24 6.64
N ASN A 44 -4.22 2.21 7.44
CA ASN A 44 -4.27 2.35 8.89
C ASN A 44 -2.89 2.62 9.49
N ALA A 45 -1.82 2.04 8.96
CA ALA A 45 -0.45 2.32 9.40
C ALA A 45 -0.12 3.82 9.23
N ILE A 46 -0.49 4.43 8.11
CA ILE A 46 -0.34 5.88 7.89
C ILE A 46 -1.13 6.67 8.95
N ARG A 47 -2.37 6.27 9.24
CA ARG A 47 -3.22 6.92 10.26
C ARG A 47 -2.59 6.85 11.64
N PHE A 48 -2.17 5.67 12.08
CA PHE A 48 -1.65 5.45 13.43
C PHE A 48 -0.26 6.06 13.61
N LEU A 49 0.61 6.03 12.61
CA LEU A 49 1.89 6.76 12.66
C LEU A 49 1.67 8.26 12.89
N ALA A 50 0.67 8.86 12.23
CA ALA A 50 0.35 10.26 12.41
C ALA A 50 -0.25 10.56 13.80
N VAL A 51 -1.22 9.75 14.24
CA VAL A 51 -1.86 9.92 15.56
C VAL A 51 -0.85 9.77 16.69
N ASP A 52 -0.03 8.71 16.65
CA ASP A 52 0.92 8.41 17.72
C ASP A 52 2.03 9.47 17.80
N ALA A 53 2.55 9.93 16.65
CA ALA A 53 3.56 10.99 16.62
C ALA A 53 3.02 12.33 17.15
N VAL A 54 1.80 12.72 16.73
CA VAL A 54 1.15 13.95 17.20
C VAL A 54 0.88 13.87 18.71
N ASN A 55 0.38 12.73 19.18
CA ASN A 55 0.13 12.50 20.60
C ASN A 55 1.42 12.55 21.43
N LYS A 56 2.49 11.88 20.97
CA LYS A 56 3.80 11.90 21.65
C LYS A 56 4.38 13.31 21.70
N ALA A 57 4.27 14.08 20.63
CA ALA A 57 4.74 15.46 20.56
C ALA A 57 3.85 16.44 21.34
N ASN A 58 2.65 16.01 21.74
CA ASN A 58 1.59 16.86 22.30
C ASN A 58 1.32 18.10 21.43
N SER A 59 1.48 17.96 20.10
CA SER A 59 1.44 19.06 19.13
C SER A 59 1.29 18.51 17.72
N GLY A 60 0.41 19.12 16.91
CA GLY A 60 0.23 18.77 15.48
C GLY A 60 -1.22 18.65 15.06
N HIS A 61 -1.45 18.15 13.84
CA HIS A 61 -2.77 18.05 13.23
C HIS A 61 -3.05 16.62 12.77
N PRO A 62 -3.75 15.80 13.57
CA PRO A 62 -3.98 14.39 13.22
C PRO A 62 -5.12 14.21 12.21
N GLY A 63 -6.09 15.14 12.15
CA GLY A 63 -7.28 15.00 11.32
C GLY A 63 -6.99 14.94 9.81
N ALA A 64 -6.07 15.79 9.32
CA ALA A 64 -5.71 15.78 7.91
C ALA A 64 -5.02 14.47 7.48
N PRO A 65 -3.96 13.99 8.15
CA PRO A 65 -3.39 12.66 7.89
C PRO A 65 -4.40 11.52 7.97
N MET A 66 -5.33 11.56 8.94
CA MET A 66 -6.34 10.51 9.08
C MET A 66 -7.30 10.43 7.87
N GLY A 67 -7.76 11.59 7.39
CA GLY A 67 -8.66 11.69 6.25
C GLY A 67 -7.97 11.45 4.90
N GLN A 68 -6.71 11.86 4.79
CA GLN A 68 -5.93 11.78 3.55
C GLN A 68 -5.10 10.49 3.42
N ALA A 69 -5.06 9.63 4.44
CA ALA A 69 -4.32 8.36 4.37
C ALA A 69 -4.68 7.48 3.16
N PRO A 70 -5.96 7.32 2.76
CA PRO A 70 -6.29 6.52 1.57
C PRO A 70 -5.70 7.10 0.27
N ILE A 71 -5.80 8.41 0.06
CA ILE A 71 -5.24 9.05 -1.15
C ILE A 71 -3.72 9.05 -1.11
N GLY A 72 -3.11 9.23 0.07
CA GLY A 72 -1.67 9.12 0.25
C GLY A 72 -1.14 7.73 -0.11
N TYR A 73 -1.85 6.68 0.31
CA TYR A 73 -1.54 5.29 -0.05
C TYR A 73 -1.56 5.10 -1.56
N VAL A 74 -2.68 5.41 -2.23
CA VAL A 74 -2.82 5.23 -3.68
C VAL A 74 -1.74 6.00 -4.44
N LEU A 75 -1.46 7.25 -4.05
CA LEU A 75 -0.42 8.05 -4.69
C LEU A 75 0.96 7.40 -4.59
N PHE A 76 1.41 7.00 -3.39
CA PHE A 76 2.77 6.50 -3.19
C PHE A 76 2.95 5.02 -3.51
N ALA A 77 1.89 4.21 -3.42
CA ALA A 77 1.97 2.77 -3.65
C ALA A 77 1.66 2.37 -5.10
N GLU A 78 0.81 3.13 -5.80
CA GLU A 78 0.25 2.71 -7.09
C GLU A 78 0.57 3.69 -8.23
N GLU A 79 0.45 5.00 -7.99
CA GLU A 79 0.45 5.99 -9.09
C GLU A 79 1.80 6.65 -9.34
N MET A 80 2.51 7.05 -8.28
CA MET A 80 3.73 7.84 -8.41
C MET A 80 4.93 6.99 -8.82
N ASN A 81 5.72 7.53 -9.73
CA ASN A 81 7.01 6.98 -10.13
C ASN A 81 8.15 7.71 -9.41
N PHE A 82 8.78 7.04 -8.46
CA PHE A 82 9.91 7.58 -7.69
C PHE A 82 10.89 6.48 -7.30
N ASN A 83 12.09 6.87 -6.91
CA ASN A 83 13.09 5.98 -6.33
C ASN A 83 13.51 6.50 -4.94
N PRO A 84 13.18 5.80 -3.84
CA PRO A 84 13.61 6.19 -2.50
C PRO A 84 15.14 6.21 -2.31
N GLU A 85 15.85 5.37 -3.06
CA GLU A 85 17.32 5.28 -3.02
C GLU A 85 18.00 6.41 -3.80
N ASP A 86 17.28 7.03 -4.75
CA ASP A 86 17.73 8.19 -5.53
C ASP A 86 16.65 9.30 -5.51
N PRO A 87 16.54 10.05 -4.39
CA PRO A 87 15.60 11.15 -4.28
C PRO A 87 15.84 12.29 -5.27
N ASP A 88 17.03 12.38 -5.87
CA ASP A 88 17.41 13.45 -6.80
C ASP A 88 17.13 13.11 -8.26
N TRP A 89 16.66 11.88 -8.53
CA TRP A 89 16.29 11.44 -9.86
C TRP A 89 15.41 12.47 -10.59
N VAL A 90 15.91 12.97 -11.72
CA VAL A 90 15.35 14.12 -12.45
C VAL A 90 13.92 13.89 -12.94
N ASN A 91 13.61 12.64 -13.33
CA ASN A 91 12.32 12.27 -13.92
C ASN A 91 11.36 11.61 -12.91
N ARG A 92 11.62 11.75 -11.61
CA ARG A 92 10.67 11.34 -10.57
C ARG A 92 9.44 12.24 -10.59
N ASP A 93 8.30 11.68 -10.18
CA ASP A 93 7.12 12.46 -9.87
C ASP A 93 7.35 13.30 -8.62
N ARG A 94 6.81 14.53 -8.62
CA ARG A 94 7.01 15.51 -7.54
C ARG A 94 5.74 15.64 -6.72
N PHE A 95 5.77 15.12 -5.50
CA PHE A 95 4.71 15.32 -4.52
C PHE A 95 4.92 16.62 -3.75
N VAL A 96 3.90 17.48 -3.73
CA VAL A 96 3.90 18.75 -2.97
C VAL A 96 2.66 18.80 -2.09
N LEU A 97 2.87 18.77 -0.77
CA LEU A 97 1.78 18.90 0.20
C LEU A 97 1.49 20.37 0.48
N SER A 98 0.55 20.96 -0.26
CA SER A 98 0.14 22.35 -0.04
C SER A 98 -0.46 22.59 1.36
N SER A 99 -1.15 21.59 1.91
CA SER A 99 -1.67 21.61 3.29
C SER A 99 -0.55 21.22 4.27
N GLY A 100 0.43 22.10 4.41
CA GLY A 100 1.65 21.81 5.19
C GLY A 100 1.39 21.46 6.65
N HIS A 101 0.24 21.84 7.21
CA HIS A 101 -0.16 21.47 8.57
C HIS A 101 -0.36 19.95 8.73
N GLY A 102 -0.63 19.24 7.64
CA GLY A 102 -0.75 17.77 7.56
C GLY A 102 0.60 17.07 7.36
N CYS A 103 1.73 17.71 7.67
CA CYS A 103 3.10 17.20 7.48
C CYS A 103 3.34 15.77 7.95
N MET A 104 2.68 15.32 9.02
CA MET A 104 2.79 13.93 9.47
C MET A 104 2.34 12.91 8.42
N LEU A 105 1.39 13.26 7.54
CA LEU A 105 1.06 12.42 6.38
C LEU A 105 2.29 12.20 5.50
N GLN A 106 2.98 13.29 5.15
CA GLN A 106 4.15 13.24 4.28
C GLN A 106 5.30 12.45 4.94
N TYR A 107 5.56 12.66 6.22
CA TYR A 107 6.61 11.90 6.92
C TYR A 107 6.29 10.40 7.01
N SER A 108 5.04 10.03 7.29
CA SER A 108 4.60 8.63 7.27
C SER A 108 4.76 8.01 5.89
N LEU A 109 4.38 8.73 4.82
CA LEU A 109 4.52 8.24 3.44
C LEU A 109 5.98 8.06 3.05
N LEU A 110 6.85 9.04 3.34
CA LEU A 110 8.28 8.95 3.05
C LEU A 110 8.92 7.76 3.79
N HIS A 111 8.59 7.58 5.07
CA HIS A 111 9.09 6.46 5.87
C HIS A 111 8.65 5.11 5.31
N LEU A 112 7.37 4.94 5.01
CA LEU A 112 6.82 3.68 4.48
C LEU A 112 7.29 3.40 3.04
N ALA A 113 7.51 4.45 2.25
CA ALA A 113 8.08 4.35 0.91
C ALA A 113 9.57 3.98 0.92
N GLY A 114 10.25 4.03 2.07
CA GLY A 114 11.65 3.62 2.21
C GLY A 114 12.68 4.74 2.01
N TYR A 115 12.27 6.01 2.12
CA TYR A 115 13.22 7.12 2.07
C TYR A 115 14.13 7.12 3.30
N SER A 116 15.44 7.21 3.09
CA SER A 116 16.44 7.28 4.16
C SER A 116 16.40 8.60 4.94
N SER A 117 15.74 9.63 4.40
CA SER A 117 15.57 10.94 5.04
C SER A 117 14.69 10.89 6.30
N VAL A 118 13.79 9.91 6.41
CA VAL A 118 12.85 9.78 7.53
C VAL A 118 12.85 8.35 8.08
N SER A 119 13.48 8.15 9.23
CA SER A 119 13.40 6.92 10.00
C SER A 119 12.21 6.90 10.98
N ILE A 120 11.92 5.74 11.55
CA ILE A 120 10.92 5.63 12.62
C ILE A 120 11.30 6.43 13.87
N GLU A 121 12.59 6.58 14.15
CA GLU A 121 13.07 7.40 15.27
C GLU A 121 12.85 8.89 14.98
N ASP A 122 13.01 9.33 13.73
CA ASP A 122 12.70 10.70 13.33
C ASP A 122 11.20 11.00 13.49
N ILE A 123 10.31 10.06 13.14
CA ILE A 123 8.86 10.19 13.38
C ILE A 123 8.56 10.31 14.87
N LYS A 124 9.23 9.53 15.72
CA LYS A 124 9.09 9.64 17.17
C LYS A 124 9.57 11.00 17.67
N GLN A 125 10.51 11.66 17.00
CA GLN A 125 10.99 13.01 17.34
C GLN A 125 10.18 14.11 16.64
N PHE A 126 8.93 13.85 16.24
CA PHE A 126 8.07 14.85 15.62
C PHE A 126 8.00 16.16 16.43
N ARG A 127 8.24 17.28 15.75
CA ARG A 127 8.26 18.65 16.32
C ARG A 127 9.24 18.88 17.47
N GLN A 128 10.23 17.99 17.64
CA GLN A 128 11.28 18.17 18.62
C GLN A 128 12.43 18.99 18.06
N TRP A 129 13.20 19.62 18.94
CA TRP A 129 14.36 20.42 18.54
C TRP A 129 15.40 19.58 17.79
N GLY A 130 15.86 20.08 16.64
CA GLY A 130 16.86 19.41 15.80
C GLY A 130 16.35 18.15 15.09
N SER A 131 15.05 17.86 15.15
CA SER A 131 14.44 16.74 14.44
C SER A 131 14.34 17.00 12.94
N LYS A 132 14.42 15.93 12.15
CA LYS A 132 14.13 15.93 10.70
C LYS A 132 12.64 15.95 10.37
N THR A 133 11.77 15.91 11.38
CA THR A 133 10.31 15.97 11.24
C THR A 133 9.74 17.24 11.90
N PRO A 134 10.03 18.44 11.35
CA PRO A 134 9.50 19.70 11.86
C PRO A 134 7.99 19.81 11.69
N GLY A 135 7.40 20.84 12.30
CA GLY A 135 5.95 21.03 12.35
C GLY A 135 5.28 21.37 11.01
N HIS A 136 6.05 21.71 9.98
CA HIS A 136 5.69 21.87 8.57
C HIS A 136 6.85 21.33 7.72
N PRO A 137 6.63 20.85 6.48
CA PRO A 137 7.71 20.32 5.65
C PRO A 137 8.71 21.43 5.29
N GLU A 138 9.99 21.11 5.41
CA GLU A 138 11.10 22.03 5.14
C GLU A 138 12.02 21.40 4.09
N ASN A 139 12.47 22.20 3.12
CA ASN A 139 13.41 21.78 2.08
C ASN A 139 14.68 22.64 2.20
N PHE A 140 15.41 22.44 3.29
CA PHE A 140 16.67 23.12 3.57
C PHE A 140 17.85 22.22 3.21
N GLU A 141 17.99 21.94 1.92
CA GLU A 141 19.19 21.39 1.28
C GLU A 141 19.46 22.17 -0.02
#